data_AF-A0A0G0D1I3-F1
#
_entry.id   AF-A0A0G0D1I3-F1
#
_cell.length_a   1.000
_cell.length_b   1.000
_cell.length_c   1.000
_cell.angle_alpha   90.00
_cell.angle_beta   90.00
_cell.angle_gamma   90.00
#
_symmetry.space_group_name_H-M   'P 1'
#
loop_
_entity.id
_entity.type
_entity.pdbx_description
1 polymer ?
#
loop_
_entity_poly.entity_id
_entity_poly.type
_entity_poly.pdbx_seq_one_letter_code
_entity_poly.pdbx_strand_id
1 'polypeptide(L)'
;MFFKPVYANCPVCIITVGGGLLIAKKLGIDDLLVSIWISGLNTAIAFFLAAKIKNKLFNSPYLWTVVFYISTLFYLSYTKQLGHPGNSYLGIDKVFFGMTLGMMTFFLANFTDKFIRMKNRGKKLFNFQKVIVPLVFLLMVTFIFKLLL
;
A
#
# COMPACT_ATOMS: atom_id res chain seq x y z
N MET A 1 25.92 -19.02 9.39
CA MET A 1 24.97 -19.13 8.27
C MET A 1 24.79 -17.74 7.65
N PHE A 2 25.55 -17.42 6.60
CA PHE A 2 25.42 -16.14 5.88
C PHE A 2 24.21 -16.26 4.96
N PHE A 3 23.06 -15.74 5.41
CA PHE A 3 21.93 -15.55 4.53
C PHE A 3 22.33 -14.51 3.48
N LYS A 4 22.46 -14.94 2.21
CA LYS A 4 22.43 -14.00 1.07
C LYS A 4 21.22 -13.07 1.28
N PRO A 5 21.33 -11.76 0.99
CA PRO A 5 20.17 -10.89 1.06
C PRO A 5 19.17 -11.38 0.02
N VAL A 6 18.23 -12.21 0.44
CA VAL A 6 17.06 -12.51 -0.36
C VAL A 6 16.38 -11.15 -0.51
N TYR A 7 16.19 -10.70 -1.75
CA TYR A 7 15.39 -9.54 -2.11
C TYR A 7 13.89 -9.84 -1.81
N ALA A 8 13.59 -10.30 -0.59
CA ALA A 8 12.32 -10.85 -0.11
C ALA A 8 11.29 -9.78 0.25
N ASN A 9 11.57 -8.51 -0.05
CA ASN A 9 10.78 -7.41 0.51
C ASN A 9 9.49 -7.09 -0.25
N CYS A 10 9.16 -7.79 -1.34
CA CYS A 10 7.93 -7.56 -2.09
C CYS A 10 7.13 -8.81 -2.48
N PRO A 11 7.69 -9.93 -3.00
CA PRO A 11 6.85 -11.01 -3.49
C PRO A 11 6.05 -11.70 -2.38
N VAL A 12 6.66 -11.90 -1.20
CA VAL A 12 5.95 -12.56 -0.08
C VAL A 12 4.82 -11.68 0.46
N CYS A 13 5.03 -10.38 0.63
CA CYS A 13 4.00 -9.47 1.10
C CYS A 13 2.93 -9.21 0.04
N ILE A 14 3.24 -9.27 -1.26
CA ILE A 14 2.21 -9.27 -2.32
C ILE A 14 1.31 -10.49 -2.22
N ILE A 15 1.89 -11.68 -2.07
CA ILE A 15 1.12 -12.93 -1.97
C ILE A 15 0.28 -12.95 -0.69
N THR A 16 0.88 -12.59 0.45
CA THR A 16 0.19 -12.60 1.74
C THR A 16 -0.89 -11.54 1.83
N VAL A 17 -0.61 -10.29 1.44
CA VAL A 17 -1.60 -9.19 1.49
C VAL A 17 -2.67 -9.41 0.43
N GLY A 18 -2.29 -9.72 -0.82
CA GLY A 18 -3.25 -9.97 -1.89
C GLY A 18 -4.18 -11.15 -1.60
N GLY A 19 -3.63 -12.26 -1.08
CA GLY A 19 -4.42 -13.42 -0.65
C GLY A 19 -5.34 -13.10 0.53
N GLY A 20 -4.82 -12.42 1.55
CA GLY A 20 -5.62 -11.98 2.71
C GLY A 20 -6.76 -11.04 2.31
N LEU A 21 -6.54 -10.19 1.32
CA LEU A 21 -7.56 -9.25 0.85
C LEU A 21 -8.70 -9.93 0.09
N LEU A 22 -8.39 -10.94 -0.73
CA LEU A 22 -9.40 -11.75 -1.42
C LEU A 22 -10.31 -12.48 -0.42
N ILE A 23 -9.72 -12.98 0.67
CA ILE A 23 -10.47 -13.63 1.75
C ILE A 23 -11.30 -12.59 2.53
N ALA A 24 -10.72 -11.43 2.87
CA ALA A 24 -11.40 -10.32 3.53
C ALA A 24 -12.66 -9.87 2.77
N LYS A 25 -12.57 -9.74 1.44
CA LYS A 25 -13.72 -9.37 0.60
C LYS A 25 -14.81 -10.44 0.62
N LYS A 26 -14.45 -11.73 0.64
CA LYS A 26 -15.42 -12.83 0.77
C LYS A 26 -16.10 -12.88 2.14
N LEU A 27 -15.43 -12.40 3.20
CA LEU A 27 -15.96 -12.33 4.56
C LEU A 27 -16.84 -11.09 4.81
N GLY A 28 -17.09 -10.26 3.78
CA GLY A 28 -17.96 -9.09 3.90
C GLY A 28 -17.31 -7.88 4.59
N ILE A 29 -15.98 -7.78 4.60
CA ILE A 29 -15.29 -6.57 5.09
C ILE A 29 -15.59 -5.39 4.16
N ASP A 30 -15.82 -4.21 4.74
CA ASP A 30 -16.07 -2.95 4.03
C ASP A 30 -15.07 -2.67 2.90
N ASP A 31 -15.58 -2.24 1.74
CA ASP A 31 -14.78 -1.90 0.56
C ASP A 31 -13.77 -0.75 0.81
N LEU A 32 -14.04 0.11 1.81
CA LEU A 32 -13.10 1.13 2.26
C LEU A 32 -11.81 0.49 2.80
N LEU A 33 -11.93 -0.49 3.70
CA LEU A 33 -10.77 -1.14 4.30
C LEU A 33 -10.02 -1.91 3.22
N VAL A 34 -10.73 -2.64 2.37
CA VAL A 34 -10.14 -3.39 1.25
C VAL A 34 -9.31 -2.47 0.35
N SER A 35 -9.87 -1.32 -0.06
CA SER A 35 -9.21 -0.37 -0.97
C SER A 35 -7.97 0.33 -0.38
N ILE A 36 -7.92 0.57 0.94
CA ILE A 36 -6.72 1.07 1.65
C ILE A 36 -5.54 0.12 1.42
N TRP A 37 -5.77 -1.18 1.60
CA TRP A 37 -4.74 -2.20 1.46
C TRP A 37 -4.36 -2.44 -0.01
N ILE A 38 -5.31 -2.37 -0.95
CA ILE A 38 -4.98 -2.44 -2.39
C ILE A 38 -3.99 -1.35 -2.75
N SER A 39 -4.27 -0.10 -2.35
CA SER A 39 -3.43 1.04 -2.68
C SER A 39 -2.07 1.00 -1.96
N GLY A 40 -2.04 0.57 -0.70
CA GLY A 40 -0.80 0.31 0.04
C GLY A 40 0.08 -0.74 -0.64
N LEU A 41 -0.53 -1.84 -1.12
CA LEU A 41 0.18 -2.88 -1.87
C LEU A 41 0.72 -2.36 -3.22
N ASN A 42 -0.10 -1.58 -3.93
CA ASN A 42 0.25 -0.97 -5.20
C ASN A 42 1.50 -0.09 -5.07
N THR A 43 1.54 0.72 -4.01
CA THR A 43 2.66 1.59 -3.68
C THR A 43 3.91 0.79 -3.32
N ALA A 44 3.77 -0.32 -2.59
CA ALA A 44 4.89 -1.21 -2.29
C ALA A 44 5.50 -1.81 -3.57
N ILE A 45 4.66 -2.31 -4.49
CA ILE A 45 5.08 -2.87 -5.78
C ILE A 45 5.79 -1.80 -6.61
N ALA A 46 5.23 -0.58 -6.66
CA ALA A 46 5.83 0.54 -7.38
C ALA A 46 7.26 0.85 -6.93
N PHE A 47 7.47 0.92 -5.60
CA PHE A 47 8.78 1.20 -5.02
C PHE A 47 9.78 0.07 -5.27
N PHE A 48 9.33 -1.18 -5.23
CA PHE A 48 10.16 -2.34 -5.54
C PHE A 48 10.53 -2.41 -7.02
N LEU A 49 9.57 -2.17 -7.91
CA LEU A 49 9.79 -2.19 -9.35
C LEU A 49 10.76 -1.09 -9.77
N ALA A 50 10.56 0.13 -9.26
CA ALA A 50 11.45 1.25 -9.53
C ALA A 50 12.89 0.94 -9.09
N ALA A 51 13.08 0.32 -7.92
CA ALA A 51 14.41 -0.08 -7.45
C ALA A 51 15.10 -1.14 -8.33
N LYS A 52 14.35 -1.90 -9.13
CA LYS A 52 14.90 -2.92 -10.05
C LYS A 52 15.23 -2.34 -11.43
N ILE A 53 14.62 -1.22 -11.80
CA ILE A 53 14.81 -0.57 -13.11
C ILE A 53 16.12 0.22 -13.11
N LYS A 54 17.04 -0.14 -14.02
CA LYS A 54 18.34 0.53 -14.19
C LYS A 54 18.26 1.80 -15.04
N ASN A 55 17.17 2.02 -15.75
CA ASN A 55 17.02 3.16 -16.66
C ASN A 55 16.71 4.46 -15.90
N LYS A 56 17.49 5.52 -16.12
CA LYS A 56 17.43 6.80 -15.37
C LYS A 56 16.07 7.50 -15.50
N LEU A 57 15.37 7.34 -16.63
CA LEU A 57 14.05 7.95 -16.87
C LEU A 57 12.92 7.27 -16.08
N PHE A 58 13.03 5.95 -15.84
CA PHE A 58 11.97 5.11 -15.25
C PHE A 58 12.26 4.65 -13.81
N ASN A 59 13.34 5.14 -13.20
CA ASN A 59 13.73 4.82 -11.82
C ASN A 59 12.98 5.67 -10.77
N SER A 60 11.96 6.44 -11.17
CA SER A 60 11.16 7.21 -10.21
C SER A 60 10.08 6.31 -9.57
N PRO A 61 10.16 5.98 -8.26
CA PRO A 61 9.14 5.17 -7.58
C PRO A 61 7.77 5.87 -7.52
N TYR A 62 7.75 7.20 -7.52
CA TYR A 62 6.52 7.97 -7.51
C TYR A 62 5.77 7.87 -8.84
N LEU A 63 6.49 7.86 -9.96
CA LEU A 63 5.89 7.68 -11.28
C LEU A 63 5.18 6.33 -11.38
N TRP A 64 5.86 5.25 -10.95
CA TRP A 64 5.25 3.92 -10.90
C TRP A 64 4.04 3.86 -9.96
N THR A 65 4.10 4.56 -8.82
CA THR A 65 2.97 4.59 -7.88
C THR A 65 1.74 5.21 -8.53
N VAL A 66 1.91 6.31 -9.25
CA VAL A 66 0.81 6.98 -9.98
C VAL A 66 0.28 6.09 -11.11
N VAL A 67 1.16 5.48 -11.91
CA VAL A 67 0.77 4.56 -12.99
C VAL A 67 -0.07 3.41 -12.45
N PHE A 68 0.41 2.76 -11.39
CA PHE A 68 -0.29 1.68 -10.75
C PHE A 68 -1.61 2.13 -10.12
N TYR A 69 -1.64 3.30 -9.45
CA TYR A 69 -2.85 3.88 -8.86
C TYR A 69 -3.94 4.12 -9.91
N ILE A 70 -3.60 4.77 -11.02
CA ILE A 70 -4.53 5.04 -12.13
C ILE A 70 -5.00 3.73 -12.78
N SER A 71 -4.09 2.78 -13.02
CA SER A 71 -4.43 1.47 -13.58
C SER A 71 -5.42 0.71 -12.70
N THR A 72 -5.20 0.71 -11.39
CA THR A 72 -6.11 0.08 -10.43
C THR A 72 -7.47 0.77 -10.38
N LEU A 73 -7.52 2.10 -10.38
CA LEU A 73 -8.78 2.83 -10.48
C LEU A 73 -9.54 2.50 -11.77
N PHE A 74 -8.84 2.45 -12.91
CA PHE A 74 -9.44 2.09 -14.18
C PHE A 74 -10.02 0.66 -14.16
N TYR A 75 -9.28 -0.30 -13.60
CA TYR A 75 -9.75 -1.68 -13.43
C TYR A 75 -10.99 -1.76 -12.53
N LEU A 76 -11.01 -1.03 -11.41
CA LEU A 76 -12.15 -0.98 -10.49
C LEU A 76 -13.37 -0.29 -11.12
N SER A 77 -13.16 0.67 -12.02
CA SER A 77 -14.23 1.34 -12.77
C SER A 77 -14.83 0.39 -13.79
N TYR A 78 -13.98 -0.33 -14.52
CA TYR A 78 -14.40 -1.29 -15.52
C TYR A 78 -15.19 -2.46 -14.90
N THR A 79 -14.77 -2.92 -13.71
CA THR A 79 -15.47 -3.97 -12.96
C THR A 79 -16.71 -3.46 -12.20
N LYS A 80 -17.09 -2.19 -12.36
CA LYS A 80 -18.23 -1.53 -11.71
C LYS A 80 -18.21 -1.64 -10.17
N GLN A 81 -17.01 -1.75 -9.60
CA GLN A 81 -16.81 -1.74 -8.15
C GLN A 81 -16.77 -0.30 -7.59
N LEU A 82 -16.53 0.68 -8.48
CA LEU A 82 -16.65 2.11 -8.19
C LEU A 82 -18.08 2.60 -8.43
N GLY A 83 -18.61 3.40 -7.50
CA GLY A 83 -19.86 4.14 -7.65
C GLY A 83 -21.14 3.32 -7.37
N HIS A 84 -21.06 2.25 -6.58
CA HIS A 84 -22.27 1.49 -6.24
C HIS A 84 -23.23 2.36 -5.41
N PRO A 85 -24.50 2.52 -5.82
CA PRO A 85 -25.47 3.34 -5.09
C PRO A 85 -25.67 2.76 -3.68
N GLY A 86 -25.17 3.48 -2.66
CA GLY A 86 -25.16 3.03 -1.25
C GLY A 86 -23.76 2.87 -0.64
N ASN A 87 -22.68 2.94 -1.43
CA ASN A 87 -21.30 2.76 -0.95
C ASN A 87 -20.50 4.07 -0.93
N SER A 88 -21.15 5.14 -0.48
CA SER A 88 -20.53 6.47 -0.34
C SER A 88 -20.20 6.75 1.12
N TYR A 89 -19.00 7.24 1.39
CA TYR A 89 -18.59 7.76 2.70
C TYR A 89 -18.31 9.25 2.53
N LEU A 90 -19.01 10.10 3.29
CA LEU A 90 -18.93 11.57 3.18
C LEU A 90 -19.27 12.13 1.77
N GLY A 91 -20.13 11.44 1.00
CA GLY A 91 -20.51 11.84 -0.37
C GLY A 91 -19.46 11.51 -1.44
N ILE A 92 -18.35 10.85 -1.06
CA ILE A 92 -17.32 10.34 -1.95
C ILE A 92 -17.41 8.82 -1.96
N ASP A 93 -17.06 8.19 -3.09
CA ASP A 93 -16.96 6.74 -3.19
C ASP A 93 -15.95 6.15 -2.17
N LYS A 94 -16.38 5.14 -1.40
CA LYS A 94 -15.54 4.50 -0.37
C LYS A 94 -14.23 3.95 -0.94
N VAL A 95 -14.26 3.37 -2.15
CA VAL A 95 -13.09 2.75 -2.78
C VAL A 95 -12.08 3.82 -3.17
N PHE A 96 -12.53 4.92 -3.79
CA PHE A 96 -11.65 6.03 -4.13
C PHE A 96 -11.02 6.65 -2.87
N PHE A 97 -11.84 6.93 -1.85
CA PHE A 97 -11.35 7.49 -0.60
C PHE A 97 -10.34 6.56 0.09
N GLY A 98 -10.64 5.26 0.20
CA GLY A 98 -9.72 4.29 0.78
C GLY A 98 -8.42 4.14 -0.02
N MET A 99 -8.49 4.16 -1.35
CA MET A 99 -7.28 4.15 -2.19
C MET A 99 -6.40 5.37 -1.97
N THR A 100 -6.96 6.58 -1.92
CA THR A 100 -6.16 7.79 -1.66
C THR A 100 -5.50 7.73 -0.28
N LEU A 101 -6.26 7.32 0.73
CA LEU A 101 -5.80 7.21 2.11
C LEU A 101 -4.68 6.17 2.27
N GLY A 102 -4.82 5.01 1.63
CA GLY A 102 -3.80 3.96 1.63
C GLY A 102 -2.47 4.42 1.00
N MET A 103 -2.53 5.15 -0.12
CA MET A 103 -1.35 5.73 -0.76
C MET A 103 -0.65 6.76 0.14
N MET A 104 -1.41 7.69 0.71
CA MET A 104 -0.87 8.72 1.61
C MET A 104 -0.24 8.10 2.86
N THR A 105 -0.89 7.11 3.45
CA THR A 105 -0.39 6.37 4.61
C THR A 105 0.94 5.68 4.30
N PHE A 106 1.06 5.05 3.13
CA PHE A 106 2.30 4.40 2.70
C PHE A 106 3.43 5.41 2.47
N PHE A 107 3.13 6.57 1.87
CA PHE A 107 4.11 7.64 1.71
C PHE A 107 4.58 8.21 3.05
N LEU A 108 3.66 8.41 3.99
CA LEU A 108 3.99 8.87 5.34
C LEU A 108 4.88 7.84 6.08
N ALA A 109 4.59 6.55 5.93
CA ALA A 109 5.40 5.47 6.49
C ALA A 109 6.82 5.45 5.89
N ASN A 110 6.95 5.62 4.57
CA ASN A 110 8.25 5.73 3.90
C ASN A 110 9.04 6.96 4.32
N PHE A 111 8.36 8.10 4.51
CA PHE A 111 8.98 9.31 5.03
C PHE A 111 9.48 9.11 6.45
N THR A 112 8.67 8.46 7.29
CA THR A 112 9.03 8.11 8.67
C THR A 112 10.23 7.15 8.73
N ASP A 113 10.29 6.12 7.87
CA ASP A 113 11.47 5.24 7.77
C ASP A 113 12.74 6.03 7.40
N LYS A 114 12.65 6.98 6.46
CA LYS A 114 13.77 7.85 6.10
C LYS A 114 14.18 8.76 7.26
N PHE A 115 13.21 9.39 7.93
CA PHE A 115 13.46 10.27 9.08
C PHE A 115 14.16 9.54 10.23
N ILE A 116 13.69 8.34 10.56
CA ILE A 116 14.31 7.46 11.56
C ILE A 116 15.76 7.15 11.17
N ARG A 117 16.03 6.78 9.91
CA ARG A 117 17.40 6.51 9.45
C ARG A 117 18.29 7.73 9.57
N MET A 118 17.80 8.91 9.20
CA MET A 118 18.57 10.15 9.31
C MET A 118 18.97 10.42 10.77
N LYS A 119 18.03 10.27 11.70
CA LYS A 119 18.29 10.44 13.13
C LYS A 119 19.27 9.40 13.70
N ASN A 120 19.27 8.19 13.13
CA ASN A 120 20.07 7.06 13.61
C ASN A 120 21.38 6.83 12.83
N ARG A 121 21.99 7.91 12.30
CA ARG A 121 23.26 7.88 11.53
C ARG A 121 23.21 6.91 10.32
N GLY A 122 22.07 6.82 9.67
CA GLY A 122 21.83 5.93 8.52
C GLY A 122 21.58 4.46 8.89
N LYS A 123 21.67 4.08 10.18
CA LYS A 123 21.43 2.70 10.62
C LYS A 123 19.94 2.38 10.69
N LYS A 124 19.60 1.13 10.33
CA LYS A 124 18.25 0.56 10.56
C LYS A 124 18.07 0.33 12.06
N LEU A 125 16.93 0.69 12.63
CA LEU A 125 16.60 0.38 14.03
C LEU A 125 16.35 -1.13 14.21
N PHE A 126 15.73 -1.77 13.23
CA PHE A 126 15.38 -3.19 13.27
C PHE A 126 15.34 -3.82 11.87
N ASN A 127 15.39 -5.15 11.82
CA ASN A 127 15.28 -5.91 10.57
C ASN A 127 13.92 -5.66 9.91
N PHE A 128 13.90 -5.55 8.57
CA PHE A 128 12.67 -5.30 7.79
C PHE A 128 11.92 -3.98 8.10
N GLN A 129 12.59 -2.97 8.66
CA GLN A 129 11.99 -1.65 8.95
C GLN A 129 11.17 -1.05 7.78
N LYS A 130 11.63 -1.19 6.54
CA LYS A 130 10.92 -0.70 5.34
C LYS A 130 9.59 -1.40 5.04
N VAL A 131 9.32 -2.56 5.64
CA VAL A 131 8.08 -3.33 5.45
C VAL A 131 7.19 -3.20 6.68
N ILE A 132 7.78 -3.35 7.86
CA ILE A 132 7.05 -3.30 9.14
C ILE A 132 6.48 -1.90 9.37
N VAL A 133 7.22 -0.81 9.07
CA VAL A 133 6.70 0.55 9.29
C VAL A 133 5.46 0.82 8.44
N PRO A 134 5.43 0.58 7.11
CA PRO A 134 4.20 0.70 6.34
C PRO A 134 3.08 -0.23 6.79
N LEU A 135 3.37 -1.49 7.17
CA LEU A 135 2.36 -2.42 7.67
C LEU A 135 1.70 -1.93 8.96
N VAL A 136 2.49 -1.42 9.92
CA VAL A 136 1.96 -0.89 11.19
C VAL A 136 1.11 0.34 10.94
N PHE A 137 1.52 1.24 10.04
CA PHE A 137 0.73 2.42 9.68
C PHE A 137 -0.59 2.04 8.99
N LEU A 138 -0.56 1.11 8.02
CA LEU A 138 -1.76 0.62 7.37
C LEU A 138 -2.71 -0.07 8.35
N LEU A 139 -2.19 -0.88 9.27
CA LEU A 139 -2.98 -1.52 10.33
C LEU A 139 -3.61 -0.49 11.27
N MET A 140 -2.85 0.51 11.70
CA MET A 140 -3.35 1.58 12.56
C MET A 140 -4.49 2.35 11.88
N VAL A 141 -4.31 2.74 10.62
CA VAL A 141 -5.35 3.42 9.84
C VAL A 141 -6.57 2.52 9.64
N THR A 142 -6.37 1.24 9.30
CA THR A 142 -7.46 0.27 9.17
C THR A 142 -8.24 0.12 10.47
N PHE A 143 -7.55 0.07 11.62
CA PHE A 143 -8.18 -0.05 12.93
C PHE A 143 -9.01 1.20 13.28
N ILE A 144 -8.50 2.39 13.00
CA ILE A 144 -9.22 3.66 13.20
C ILE A 144 -10.50 3.68 12.36
N PHE A 145 -10.42 3.34 11.07
CA PHE A 145 -11.60 3.34 10.20
C PHE A 145 -12.58 2.21 10.53
N LYS A 146 -12.10 1.07 11.05
CA LYS A 146 -12.97 0.01 11.56
C LYS A 146 -13.77 0.44 12.79
N LEU A 147 -13.26 1.37 13.60
CA LEU A 147 -13.99 1.90 14.76
C LEU A 147 -15.04 2.96 14.36
N LEU A 148 -14.82 3.61 13.22
CA LEU A 148 -15.68 4.69 12.70
C LEU A 148 -16.83 4.18 11.82
N LEU A 149 -16.72 2.97 11.28
CA LEU A 149 -17.73 2.27 10.46
C LEU A 149 -18.53 1.30 11.33
#